data_AF-A0A259SRV0-F1
#
_entry.id   AF-A0A259SRV0-F1
#
_cell.length_a   1.000
_cell.length_b   1.000
_cell.length_c   1.000
_cell.angle_alpha   90.00
_cell.angle_beta   90.00
_cell.angle_gamma   90.00
#
_symmetry.space_group_name_H-M   'P 1'
#
loop_
_entity.id
_entity.type
_entity.pdbx_description
1 polymer ?
#
loop_
_entity_poly.entity_id
_entity_poly.type
_entity_poly.pdbx_seq_one_letter_code
_entity_poly.pdbx_strand_id
1 'polypeptide(L)'
;MPATRTFQLRHVQLARAAFAAVAALMITFSANHSAFVGLAVFSGFALVTAVIEILAAWLVAPSGWRWPYVLLGAVAIVTGMASSIPGWRTTPLFFVVVIAWGALGGLVELLAGIRARRQARAGTAPAAVADGARDGILIGSLGLALAVGLLCVPTTYALNYSIAEAGSFTLTGITLAVGIFGAYAAIVAVFLGIAGLSPRARTAVAGTDTAGTAPAENEGSA
;
A
#
# COMPACT_ATOMS: atom_id res chain seq x y z
N MET A 1 -23.77 -2.82 22.67
CA MET A 1 -22.94 -1.90 21.88
C MET A 1 -21.94 -2.71 21.06
N PRO A 2 -21.73 -2.44 19.76
CA PRO A 2 -20.65 -3.08 19.03
C PRO A 2 -19.31 -2.67 19.68
N ALA A 3 -18.46 -3.64 19.98
CA ALA A 3 -17.18 -3.41 20.62
C ALA A 3 -16.29 -2.50 19.74
N THR A 4 -15.75 -1.44 20.33
CA THR A 4 -14.76 -0.58 19.67
C THR A 4 -13.51 -1.41 19.37
N ARG A 5 -13.21 -1.66 18.11
CA ARG A 5 -11.95 -2.32 17.72
C ARG A 5 -10.77 -1.38 17.98
N THR A 6 -9.79 -1.85 18.74
CA THR A 6 -8.53 -1.15 19.02
C THR A 6 -7.75 -0.85 17.73
N PHE A 7 -7.70 -1.82 16.80
CA PHE A 7 -7.06 -1.66 15.50
C PHE A 7 -8.09 -1.46 14.39
N GLN A 8 -7.75 -0.55 13.48
CA GLN A 8 -8.62 -0.09 12.38
C GLN A 8 -7.78 0.09 11.12
N LEU A 9 -8.44 0.11 9.97
CA LEU A 9 -7.80 0.26 8.65
C LEU A 9 -6.82 1.45 8.59
N ARG A 10 -7.16 2.59 9.20
CA ARG A 10 -6.29 3.77 9.25
C ARG A 10 -4.89 3.47 9.80
N HIS A 11 -4.78 2.57 10.77
CA HIS A 11 -3.49 2.21 11.38
C HIS A 11 -2.64 1.38 10.42
N VAL A 12 -3.27 0.51 9.62
CA VAL A 12 -2.60 -0.24 8.56
C VAL A 12 -2.09 0.73 7.48
N GLN A 13 -2.91 1.70 7.10
CA GLN A 13 -2.53 2.73 6.12
C GLN A 13 -1.35 3.56 6.61
N LEU A 14 -1.39 4.05 7.85
CA LEU A 14 -0.29 4.82 8.44
C LEU A 14 0.99 3.99 8.59
N ALA A 15 0.89 2.72 9.00
CA ALA A 15 2.05 1.85 9.10
C ALA A 15 2.69 1.62 7.72
N ARG A 16 1.90 1.26 6.70
CA ARG A 16 2.39 1.09 5.33
C ARG A 16 2.98 2.40 4.79
N ALA A 17 2.35 3.55 5.07
CA ALA A 17 2.83 4.85 4.66
C ALA A 17 4.20 5.18 5.26
N ALA A 18 4.37 4.94 6.57
CA ALA A 18 5.62 5.21 7.27
C ALA A 18 6.78 4.39 6.69
N PHE A 19 6.59 3.09 6.49
CA PHE A 19 7.66 2.24 5.94
C PHE A 19 7.92 2.47 4.45
N ALA A 20 6.90 2.85 3.68
CA ALA A 20 7.08 3.34 2.32
C ALA A 20 7.90 4.66 2.30
N ALA A 21 7.65 5.57 3.25
CA ALA A 21 8.43 6.80 3.38
C ALA A 21 9.90 6.51 3.72
N VAL A 22 10.15 5.60 4.67
CA VAL A 22 11.53 5.17 5.00
C VAL A 22 12.23 4.60 3.76
N ALA A 23 11.59 3.70 3.01
CA ALA A 23 12.17 3.14 1.79
C ALA A 23 12.46 4.23 0.74
N ALA A 24 11.52 5.17 0.54
CA ALA A 24 11.68 6.29 -0.37
C ALA A 24 12.86 7.19 0.02
N LEU A 25 13.00 7.54 1.30
CA LEU A 25 14.10 8.36 1.82
C LEU A 25 15.45 7.65 1.63
N MET A 26 15.52 6.35 1.96
CA MET A 26 16.75 5.56 1.80
C MET A 26 17.23 5.50 0.35
N ILE A 27 16.31 5.43 -0.61
CA ILE A 27 16.66 5.41 -2.04
C ILE A 27 17.01 6.81 -2.55
N THR A 28 16.14 7.79 -2.30
CA THR A 28 16.24 9.15 -2.85
C THR A 28 17.51 9.86 -2.40
N PHE A 29 17.91 9.67 -1.14
CA PHE A 29 19.10 10.31 -0.58
C PHE A 29 20.36 9.44 -0.67
N SER A 30 20.29 8.25 -1.30
CA SER A 30 21.47 7.44 -1.54
C SER A 30 22.17 7.88 -2.82
N ALA A 31 23.46 8.20 -2.74
CA ALA A 31 24.29 8.38 -3.95
C ALA A 31 24.48 7.05 -4.72
N ASN A 32 24.33 5.91 -4.06
CA ASN A 32 24.52 4.58 -4.64
C ASN A 32 23.17 3.92 -4.97
N HIS A 33 22.84 3.89 -6.26
CA HIS A 33 21.66 3.23 -6.82
C HIS A 33 22.01 1.87 -7.47
N SER A 34 22.87 1.10 -6.83
CA SER A 34 23.20 -0.27 -7.27
C SER A 34 22.10 -1.28 -6.90
N ALA A 35 22.12 -2.43 -7.56
CA ALA A 35 21.25 -3.56 -7.22
C ALA A 35 21.45 -4.02 -5.76
N PHE A 36 22.66 -3.92 -5.24
CA PHE A 36 22.96 -4.29 -3.86
C PHE A 36 22.19 -3.43 -2.86
N VAL A 37 22.23 -2.10 -3.03
CA VAL A 37 21.48 -1.15 -2.18
C VAL A 37 19.98 -1.28 -2.43
N GLY A 38 19.56 -1.31 -3.69
CA GLY A 38 18.14 -1.42 -4.07
C GLY A 38 17.47 -2.66 -3.48
N LEU A 39 18.09 -3.84 -3.60
CA LEU A 39 17.57 -5.08 -3.05
C LEU A 39 17.64 -5.12 -1.51
N ALA A 40 18.61 -4.46 -0.88
CA ALA A 40 18.66 -4.35 0.57
C ALA A 40 17.45 -3.57 1.12
N VAL A 41 17.18 -2.40 0.53
CA VAL A 41 16.04 -1.56 0.92
C VAL A 41 14.72 -2.24 0.58
N PHE A 42 14.60 -2.79 -0.62
CA PHE A 42 13.42 -3.56 -1.04
C PHE A 42 13.15 -4.73 -0.10
N SER A 43 14.17 -5.49 0.30
CA SER A 43 14.03 -6.62 1.22
C SER A 43 13.45 -6.18 2.56
N GLY A 44 13.98 -5.12 3.17
CA GLY A 44 13.46 -4.59 4.44
C GLY A 44 12.02 -4.09 4.30
N PHE A 45 11.75 -3.31 3.25
CA PHE A 45 10.42 -2.80 2.94
C PHE A 45 9.39 -3.92 2.73
N ALA A 46 9.72 -4.94 1.93
CA ALA A 46 8.83 -6.06 1.63
C ALA A 46 8.54 -6.91 2.87
N LEU A 47 9.56 -7.23 3.68
CA LEU A 47 9.37 -8.03 4.90
C LEU A 47 8.54 -7.28 5.94
N VAL A 48 8.77 -5.97 6.13
CA VAL A 48 7.93 -5.18 7.04
C VAL A 48 6.50 -5.05 6.51
N THR A 49 6.33 -4.84 5.21
CA THR A 49 5.01 -4.84 4.56
C THR A 49 4.29 -6.17 4.81
N ALA A 50 4.99 -7.30 4.67
CA ALA A 50 4.42 -8.60 4.96
C ALA A 50 3.91 -8.74 6.40
N VAL A 51 4.70 -8.28 7.38
CA VAL A 51 4.28 -8.30 8.78
C VAL A 51 3.03 -7.46 8.98
N ILE A 52 2.97 -6.26 8.40
CA ILE A 52 1.80 -5.38 8.48
C ILE A 52 0.56 -6.06 7.88
N GLU A 53 0.69 -6.67 6.71
CA GLU A 53 -0.42 -7.35 6.03
C GLU A 53 -0.91 -8.57 6.82
N ILE A 54 -0.02 -9.40 7.35
CA ILE A 54 -0.38 -10.58 8.16
C ILE A 54 -1.07 -10.16 9.46
N LEU A 55 -0.56 -9.13 10.15
CA LEU A 55 -1.20 -8.58 11.33
C LEU A 55 -2.57 -7.98 10.99
N ALA A 56 -2.70 -7.29 9.87
CA ALA A 56 -3.97 -6.74 9.40
C ALA A 56 -5.00 -7.84 9.10
N ALA A 57 -4.57 -8.98 8.53
CA ALA A 57 -5.43 -10.13 8.30
C ALA A 57 -6.07 -10.66 9.59
N TRP A 58 -5.35 -10.59 10.71
CA TRP A 58 -5.82 -11.08 12.00
C TRP A 58 -6.58 -10.03 12.81
N LEU A 59 -6.05 -8.80 12.88
CA LEU A 59 -6.53 -7.75 13.78
C LEU A 59 -7.59 -6.83 13.16
N VAL A 60 -7.60 -6.67 11.82
CA VAL A 60 -8.40 -5.65 11.13
C VAL A 60 -9.41 -6.27 10.16
N ALA A 61 -9.02 -7.29 9.40
CA ALA A 61 -9.84 -7.84 8.32
C ALA A 61 -11.12 -8.51 8.87
N PRO A 62 -12.32 -8.18 8.33
CA PRO A 62 -13.55 -8.88 8.67
C PRO A 62 -13.57 -10.31 8.13
N SER A 63 -14.49 -11.15 8.62
CA SER A 63 -14.66 -12.51 8.11
C SER A 63 -14.94 -12.48 6.60
N GLY A 64 -14.37 -13.44 5.87
CA GLY A 64 -14.46 -13.50 4.40
C GLY A 64 -13.52 -12.54 3.63
N TRP A 65 -12.81 -11.64 4.31
CA TRP A 65 -11.94 -10.62 3.68
C TRP A 65 -10.48 -10.69 4.11
N ARG A 66 -10.05 -11.81 4.71
CA ARG A 66 -8.63 -12.04 5.09
C ARG A 66 -7.73 -12.35 3.91
N TRP A 67 -8.30 -12.88 2.83
CA TRP A 67 -7.54 -13.41 1.69
C TRP A 67 -6.60 -12.38 1.02
N PRO A 68 -6.93 -11.07 0.82
CA PRO A 68 -6.02 -10.15 0.16
C PRO A 68 -4.77 -9.93 0.99
N TYR A 69 -4.96 -9.67 2.30
CA TYR A 69 -3.89 -9.48 3.27
C TYR A 69 -2.94 -10.68 3.33
N VAL A 70 -3.49 -11.90 3.35
CA VAL A 70 -2.67 -13.13 3.38
C VAL A 70 -1.88 -13.30 2.08
N LEU A 71 -2.49 -13.07 0.91
CA LEU A 71 -1.78 -13.18 -0.37
C LEU A 71 -0.71 -12.11 -0.53
N LEU A 72 -1.01 -10.85 -0.18
CA LEU A 72 -0.05 -9.75 -0.20
C LEU A 72 1.13 -10.02 0.74
N GLY A 73 0.83 -10.47 1.96
CA GLY A 73 1.84 -10.88 2.92
C GLY A 73 2.72 -12.03 2.40
N ALA A 74 2.12 -13.07 1.83
CA ALA A 74 2.86 -14.21 1.27
C ALA A 74 3.78 -13.79 0.10
N VAL A 75 3.28 -13.00 -0.84
CA VAL A 75 4.09 -12.46 -1.95
C VAL A 75 5.26 -11.65 -1.41
N ALA A 76 5.00 -10.74 -0.47
CA ALA A 76 6.02 -9.89 0.13
C ALA A 76 7.07 -10.66 0.95
N ILE A 77 6.69 -11.74 1.65
CA ILE A 77 7.64 -12.65 2.31
C ILE A 77 8.55 -13.30 1.29
N VAL A 78 7.98 -13.93 0.25
CA VAL A 78 8.76 -14.69 -0.74
C VAL A 78 9.78 -13.78 -1.43
N THR A 79 9.34 -12.61 -1.89
CA THR A 79 10.20 -11.66 -2.60
C THR A 79 11.21 -10.99 -1.66
N GLY A 80 10.79 -10.67 -0.43
CA GLY A 80 11.67 -10.11 0.59
C GLY A 80 12.78 -11.08 1.00
N MET A 81 12.44 -12.34 1.25
CA MET A 81 13.40 -13.39 1.58
C MET A 81 14.38 -13.64 0.42
N ALA A 82 13.88 -13.73 -0.82
CA ALA A 82 14.74 -13.88 -2.00
C ALA A 82 15.76 -12.74 -2.13
N SER A 83 15.40 -11.53 -1.69
CA SER A 83 16.25 -10.33 -1.74
C SER A 83 17.18 -10.17 -0.52
N SER A 84 16.97 -10.97 0.53
CA SER A 84 17.68 -10.84 1.81
C SER A 84 19.13 -11.32 1.72
N ILE A 85 19.42 -12.29 0.84
CA ILE A 85 20.73 -12.95 0.73
C ILE A 85 21.71 -12.01 -0.01
N PRO A 86 22.76 -11.47 0.65
CA PRO A 86 23.65 -10.47 0.03
C PRO A 86 24.32 -10.96 -1.25
N GLY A 87 24.74 -12.24 -1.29
CA GLY A 87 25.39 -12.85 -2.45
C GLY A 87 24.49 -13.00 -3.69
N TRP A 88 23.18 -12.85 -3.54
CA TRP A 88 22.22 -12.95 -4.65
C TRP A 88 21.86 -11.59 -5.24
N ARG A 89 22.29 -10.47 -4.63
CA ARG A 89 21.82 -9.13 -4.96
C ARG A 89 22.40 -8.58 -6.26
N THR A 90 21.96 -9.16 -7.36
CA THR A 90 22.38 -8.86 -8.73
C THR A 90 21.36 -8.00 -9.45
N THR A 91 21.78 -7.29 -10.50
CA THR A 91 20.88 -6.49 -11.35
C THR A 91 19.72 -7.33 -11.91
N PRO A 92 19.93 -8.53 -12.50
CA PRO A 92 18.83 -9.36 -12.97
C PRO A 92 17.83 -9.74 -11.85
N LEU A 93 18.33 -10.06 -10.64
CA LEU A 93 17.45 -10.39 -9.52
C LEU A 93 16.58 -9.19 -9.12
N PHE A 94 17.12 -7.98 -9.09
CA PHE A 94 16.34 -6.77 -8.80
C PHE A 94 15.15 -6.65 -9.74
N PHE A 95 15.40 -6.71 -11.05
CA PHE A 95 14.31 -6.62 -12.03
C PHE A 95 13.28 -7.73 -11.84
N VAL A 96 13.71 -8.99 -11.80
CA VAL A 96 12.79 -10.13 -11.68
C VAL A 96 11.93 -10.03 -10.43
N VAL A 97 12.55 -9.80 -9.27
CA VAL A 97 11.85 -9.84 -7.98
C VAL A 97 10.94 -8.64 -7.79
N VAL A 98 11.39 -7.43 -8.13
CA VAL A 98 10.59 -6.21 -7.94
C VAL A 98 9.44 -6.14 -8.97
N ILE A 99 9.67 -6.59 -10.21
CA ILE A 99 8.60 -6.73 -11.20
C ILE A 99 7.58 -7.76 -10.73
N ALA A 100 8.02 -8.95 -10.30
CA ALA A 100 7.11 -10.00 -9.83
C ALA A 100 6.30 -9.53 -8.61
N TRP A 101 6.97 -8.87 -7.64
CA TRP A 101 6.31 -8.30 -6.47
C TRP A 101 5.27 -7.24 -6.84
N GLY A 102 5.65 -6.26 -7.69
CA GLY A 102 4.76 -5.20 -8.14
C GLY A 102 3.57 -5.74 -8.95
N ALA A 103 3.81 -6.72 -9.83
CA ALA A 103 2.78 -7.33 -10.66
C ALA A 103 1.80 -8.16 -9.82
N LEU A 104 2.30 -9.09 -9.00
CA LEU A 104 1.46 -9.98 -8.19
C LEU A 104 0.74 -9.20 -7.08
N GLY A 105 1.47 -8.38 -6.32
CA GLY A 105 0.91 -7.55 -5.27
C GLY A 105 -0.08 -6.52 -5.81
N GLY A 106 0.31 -5.82 -6.88
CA GLY A 106 -0.54 -4.85 -7.55
C GLY A 106 -1.85 -5.46 -8.07
N LEU A 107 -1.77 -6.64 -8.70
CA LEU A 107 -2.96 -7.34 -9.20
C LEU A 107 -3.89 -7.78 -8.06
N VAL A 108 -3.34 -8.39 -7.01
CA VAL A 108 -4.13 -8.83 -5.84
C VAL A 108 -4.85 -7.66 -5.20
N GLU A 109 -4.13 -6.57 -4.93
CA GLU A 109 -4.70 -5.40 -4.26
C GLU A 109 -5.72 -4.67 -5.13
N LEU A 110 -5.48 -4.57 -6.45
CA LEU A 110 -6.42 -3.99 -7.41
C LEU A 110 -7.72 -4.81 -7.50
N LEU A 111 -7.62 -6.13 -7.63
CA LEU A 111 -8.78 -7.02 -7.69
C LEU A 111 -9.60 -6.97 -6.39
N ALA A 112 -8.92 -6.95 -5.24
CA ALA A 112 -9.56 -6.80 -3.94
C ALA A 112 -10.29 -5.46 -3.83
N GLY A 113 -9.65 -4.35 -4.24
CA GLY A 113 -10.24 -3.01 -4.24
C GLY A 113 -11.45 -2.88 -5.18
N ILE A 114 -11.36 -3.43 -6.40
CA ILE A 114 -12.49 -3.47 -7.35
C ILE A 114 -13.65 -4.27 -6.77
N ARG A 115 -13.38 -5.44 -6.18
CA ARG A 115 -14.40 -6.27 -5.54
C ARG A 115 -15.05 -5.55 -4.36
N ALA A 116 -14.26 -4.89 -3.52
CA ALA A 116 -14.74 -4.10 -2.38
C ALA A 116 -15.65 -2.96 -2.85
N ARG A 117 -15.25 -2.23 -3.91
CA ARG A 117 -16.05 -1.14 -4.49
C ARG A 117 -17.37 -1.64 -5.07
N ARG A 118 -17.38 -2.80 -5.72
CA ARG A 118 -18.60 -3.43 -6.26
C ARG A 118 -19.56 -3.83 -5.14
N GLN A 119 -19.06 -4.47 -4.08
CA GLN A 119 -19.90 -4.84 -2.92
C GLN A 119 -20.41 -3.63 -2.14
N ALA A 120 -19.60 -2.57 -2.02
CA ALA A 120 -20.02 -1.33 -1.38
C ALA A 120 -21.18 -0.66 -2.13
N ARG A 121 -21.12 -0.63 -3.48
CA ARG A 121 -22.23 -0.15 -4.33
C ARG A 121 -23.49 -1.00 -4.19
N ALA A 122 -23.34 -2.30 -3.96
CA ALA A 122 -24.45 -3.21 -3.74
C ALA A 122 -24.97 -3.22 -2.28
N GLY A 123 -24.39 -2.43 -1.37
CA GLY A 123 -24.80 -2.39 0.04
C GLY A 123 -24.45 -3.65 0.85
N THR A 124 -23.58 -4.53 0.33
CA THR A 124 -23.24 -5.82 0.95
C THR A 124 -21.84 -5.86 1.57
N ALA A 125 -21.02 -4.84 1.35
CA ALA A 125 -19.67 -4.77 1.90
C ALA A 125 -19.69 -4.41 3.40
N PRO A 126 -18.85 -5.06 4.22
CA PRO A 126 -18.53 -4.55 5.56
C PRO A 126 -17.99 -3.11 5.47
N ALA A 127 -18.36 -2.23 6.40
CA ALA A 127 -17.96 -0.82 6.39
C ALA A 127 -16.44 -0.63 6.27
N ALA A 128 -15.65 -1.40 7.04
CA ALA A 128 -14.19 -1.36 7.01
C ALA A 128 -13.60 -1.72 5.62
N VAL A 129 -14.29 -2.54 4.83
CA VAL A 129 -13.88 -2.92 3.46
C VAL A 129 -14.27 -1.83 2.47
N ALA A 130 -15.47 -1.26 2.62
CA ALA A 130 -15.93 -0.17 1.77
C ALA A 130 -15.02 1.06 1.88
N ASP A 131 -14.60 1.41 3.10
CA ASP A 131 -13.71 2.53 3.38
C ASP A 131 -12.34 2.41 2.69
N GLY A 132 -11.83 1.18 2.53
CA GLY A 132 -10.53 0.91 1.92
C GLY A 132 -10.57 0.68 0.41
N ALA A 133 -11.75 0.66 -0.21
CA ALA A 133 -11.91 0.23 -1.60
C ALA A 133 -11.17 1.14 -2.60
N ARG A 134 -11.20 2.46 -2.38
CA ARG A 134 -10.52 3.43 -3.26
C ARG A 134 -9.00 3.30 -3.14
N ASP A 135 -8.50 3.20 -1.92
CA ASP A 135 -7.08 3.10 -1.64
C ASP A 135 -6.51 1.79 -2.21
N GLY A 136 -7.20 0.67 -2.05
CA GLY A 136 -6.79 -0.61 -2.65
C GLY A 136 -6.72 -0.57 -4.18
N ILE A 137 -7.66 0.12 -4.85
CA ILE A 137 -7.60 0.31 -6.30
C ILE A 137 -6.38 1.16 -6.68
N LEU A 138 -6.14 2.26 -5.97
CA LEU A 138 -5.04 3.18 -6.26
C LEU A 138 -3.68 2.50 -6.05
N ILE A 139 -3.47 1.88 -4.89
CA ILE A 139 -2.21 1.22 -4.54
C ILE A 139 -1.97 0.00 -5.44
N GLY A 140 -3.01 -0.79 -5.71
CA GLY A 140 -2.91 -1.90 -6.67
C GLY A 140 -2.52 -1.44 -8.08
N SER A 141 -3.11 -0.34 -8.55
CA SER A 141 -2.76 0.26 -9.84
C SER A 141 -1.32 0.78 -9.87
N LEU A 142 -0.85 1.40 -8.79
CA LEU A 142 0.54 1.85 -8.65
C LEU A 142 1.51 0.67 -8.65
N GLY A 143 1.18 -0.46 -8.02
CA GLY A 143 1.98 -1.68 -8.04
C GLY A 143 2.14 -2.25 -9.46
N LEU A 144 1.04 -2.28 -10.23
CA LEU A 144 1.09 -2.66 -11.64
C LEU A 144 1.89 -1.65 -12.48
N ALA A 145 1.73 -0.36 -12.22
CA ALA A 145 2.49 0.69 -12.90
C ALA A 145 3.99 0.59 -12.62
N LEU A 146 4.40 0.23 -11.39
CA LEU A 146 5.79 -0.08 -11.05
C LEU A 146 6.31 -1.24 -11.91
N ALA A 147 5.58 -2.36 -11.97
CA ALA A 147 6.00 -3.52 -12.75
C ALA A 147 6.14 -3.19 -14.24
N VAL A 148 5.18 -2.47 -14.83
CA VAL A 148 5.23 -2.02 -16.22
C VAL A 148 6.39 -1.04 -16.44
N GLY A 149 6.58 -0.08 -15.54
CA GLY A 149 7.67 0.90 -15.61
C GLY A 149 9.04 0.23 -15.62
N LEU A 150 9.23 -0.80 -14.79
CA LEU A 150 10.48 -1.57 -14.75
C LEU A 150 10.67 -2.46 -16.00
N LEU A 151 9.60 -3.02 -16.58
CA LEU A 151 9.67 -3.76 -17.84
C LEU A 151 10.13 -2.88 -19.01
N CYS A 152 9.85 -1.59 -18.96
CA CYS A 152 10.25 -0.63 -19.99
C CYS A 152 11.72 -0.17 -19.86
N VAL A 153 12.43 -0.53 -18.79
CA VAL A 153 13.83 -0.13 -18.59
C VAL A 153 14.76 -1.20 -19.20
N PRO A 154 15.59 -0.86 -20.20
CA PRO A 154 16.56 -1.81 -20.73
C PRO A 154 17.63 -2.14 -19.68
N THR A 155 17.82 -3.43 -19.38
CA THR A 155 18.76 -3.88 -18.35
C THR A 155 20.22 -3.59 -18.69
N THR A 156 20.54 -3.44 -19.97
CA THR A 156 21.86 -3.07 -20.50
C THR A 156 22.02 -1.57 -20.76
N TYR A 157 21.05 -0.75 -20.36
CA TYR A 157 21.13 0.70 -20.55
C TYR A 157 22.35 1.27 -19.83
N ALA A 158 23.15 2.06 -20.54
CA ALA A 158 24.31 2.76 -20.02
C ALA A 158 24.53 4.04 -20.83
N LEU A 159 24.25 5.19 -20.21
CA LEU A 159 24.49 6.51 -20.79
C LEU A 159 25.66 7.17 -20.07
N ASN A 160 26.76 7.40 -20.79
CA ASN A 160 27.90 8.15 -20.29
C ASN A 160 27.67 9.64 -20.51
N TYR A 161 27.86 10.44 -19.46
CA TYR A 161 27.73 11.89 -19.51
C TYR A 161 28.77 12.57 -18.63
N SER A 162 29.11 13.81 -18.94
CA SER A 162 30.08 14.60 -18.17
C SER A 162 29.43 15.89 -17.67
N ILE A 163 29.70 16.23 -16.42
CA ILE A 163 29.34 17.50 -15.81
C ILE A 163 30.62 18.30 -15.64
N ALA A 164 30.67 19.52 -16.17
CA ALA A 164 31.88 20.35 -16.26
C ALA A 164 32.64 20.47 -14.92
N GLU A 165 31.93 20.58 -13.79
CA GLU A 165 32.54 20.70 -12.45
C GLU A 165 32.53 19.40 -11.62
N ALA A 166 31.82 18.36 -12.05
CA ALA A 166 31.63 17.13 -11.24
C ALA A 166 32.26 15.88 -11.86
N GLY A 167 32.77 15.95 -13.09
CA GLY A 167 33.45 14.83 -13.76
C GLY A 167 32.52 13.99 -14.64
N SER A 168 32.95 12.75 -14.92
CA SER A 168 32.23 11.82 -15.80
C SER A 168 31.43 10.79 -15.01
N PHE A 169 30.21 10.51 -15.46
CA PHE A 169 29.26 9.62 -14.82
C PHE A 169 28.60 8.70 -15.83
N THR A 170 28.03 7.59 -15.34
CA THR A 170 27.25 6.66 -16.14
C THR A 170 25.89 6.45 -15.52
N LEU A 171 24.83 6.83 -16.24
CA LEU A 171 23.45 6.50 -15.88
C LEU A 171 23.13 5.10 -16.40
N THR A 172 22.90 4.16 -15.50
CA THR A 172 22.64 2.76 -15.85
C THR A 172 21.16 2.39 -15.73
N GLY A 173 20.75 1.30 -16.38
CA GLY A 173 19.40 0.75 -16.24
C GLY A 173 19.07 0.40 -14.79
N ILE A 174 20.03 -0.10 -14.00
CA ILE A 174 19.80 -0.37 -12.57
C ILE A 174 19.63 0.92 -11.76
N THR A 175 20.38 1.98 -12.08
CA THR A 175 20.21 3.30 -11.46
C THR A 175 18.78 3.81 -11.65
N LEU A 176 18.26 3.73 -12.88
CA LEU A 176 16.88 4.10 -13.20
C LEU A 176 15.87 3.23 -12.46
N ALA A 177 16.06 1.91 -12.48
CA ALA A 177 15.13 0.96 -11.87
C ALA A 177 15.02 1.13 -10.34
N VAL A 178 16.14 1.32 -9.65
CA VAL A 178 16.17 1.61 -8.21
C VAL A 178 15.48 2.95 -7.92
N GLY A 179 15.75 3.98 -8.72
CA GLY A 179 15.09 5.28 -8.61
C GLY A 179 13.57 5.20 -8.79
N ILE A 180 13.09 4.44 -9.78
CA ILE A 180 11.66 4.20 -10.02
C ILE A 180 11.00 3.51 -8.82
N PHE A 181 11.67 2.53 -8.20
CA PHE A 181 11.17 1.92 -6.97
C PHE A 181 11.07 2.94 -5.81
N GLY A 182 12.07 3.81 -5.65
CA GLY A 182 12.02 4.91 -4.68
C GLY A 182 10.86 5.88 -4.93
N ALA A 183 10.64 6.26 -6.19
CA ALA A 183 9.52 7.11 -6.59
C ALA A 183 8.16 6.45 -6.29
N TYR A 184 8.01 5.16 -6.61
CA TYR A 184 6.83 4.39 -6.24
C TYR A 184 6.58 4.42 -4.73
N ALA A 185 7.62 4.18 -3.92
CA ALA A 185 7.50 4.17 -2.47
C ALA A 185 7.10 5.56 -1.93
N ALA A 186 7.65 6.64 -2.49
CA ALA A 186 7.28 8.01 -2.12
C ALA A 186 5.80 8.29 -2.40
N ILE A 187 5.32 7.92 -3.58
CA ILE A 187 3.92 8.10 -3.99
C ILE A 187 2.98 7.31 -3.07
N VAL A 188 3.30 6.05 -2.80
CA VAL A 188 2.53 5.19 -1.88
C VAL A 188 2.49 5.77 -0.47
N ALA A 189 3.62 6.27 0.02
CA ALA A 189 3.71 6.89 1.35
C ALA A 189 2.77 8.08 1.49
N VAL A 190 2.76 8.97 0.49
CA VAL A 190 1.89 10.15 0.49
C VAL A 190 0.42 9.75 0.45
N PHE A 191 0.01 8.89 -0.49
CA PHE A 191 -1.38 8.51 -0.62
C PHE A 191 -1.92 7.76 0.60
N LEU A 192 -1.17 6.79 1.13
CA LEU A 192 -1.58 6.06 2.33
C LEU A 192 -1.51 6.94 3.59
N GLY A 193 -0.56 7.87 3.66
CA GLY A 193 -0.47 8.84 4.76
C GLY A 193 -1.71 9.73 4.82
N ILE A 194 -2.11 10.29 3.66
CA ILE A 194 -3.34 11.08 3.53
C ILE A 194 -4.56 10.22 3.88
N ALA A 195 -4.68 9.01 3.34
CA ALA A 195 -5.81 8.13 3.62
C ALA A 195 -5.92 7.73 5.11
N GLY A 196 -4.78 7.51 5.77
CA GLY A 196 -4.70 7.20 7.20
C GLY A 196 -5.14 8.37 8.08
N LEU A 197 -4.82 9.60 7.70
CA LEU A 197 -5.18 10.82 8.42
C LEU A 197 -6.55 11.40 8.03
N SER A 198 -7.13 10.93 6.92
CA SER A 198 -8.40 11.44 6.41
C SER A 198 -9.57 11.16 7.38
N PRO A 199 -10.41 12.16 7.69
CA PRO A 199 -11.63 11.96 8.47
C PRO A 199 -12.57 10.96 7.81
N ARG A 200 -13.12 10.04 8.62
CA ARG A 200 -14.16 9.09 8.19
C ARG A 200 -15.44 9.41 8.94
N ALA A 201 -16.58 9.44 8.24
CA ALA A 201 -17.87 9.68 8.85
C ALA A 201 -18.12 8.62 9.92
N ARG A 202 -18.28 9.04 11.18
CA ARG A 202 -18.83 8.16 12.21
C ARG A 202 -20.25 7.86 11.77
N THR A 203 -20.57 6.58 11.55
CA THR A 203 -21.97 6.16 11.50
C THR A 203 -22.58 6.64 12.82
N ALA A 204 -23.43 7.67 12.74
CA ALA A 204 -24.15 8.15 13.92
C ALA A 204 -24.89 6.94 14.48
N VAL A 205 -24.56 6.57 15.71
CA VAL A 205 -25.48 5.76 16.51
C VAL A 205 -26.73 6.60 16.58
N ALA A 206 -27.77 6.20 15.87
CA ALA A 206 -29.11 6.75 16.04
C ALA A 206 -29.51 6.40 17.48
N GLY A 207 -29.09 7.25 18.42
CA GLY A 207 -29.75 7.38 19.69
C GLY A 207 -31.15 7.81 19.36
N THR A 208 -32.10 6.95 19.68
CA THR A 208 -33.50 7.29 19.84
C THR A 208 -33.58 8.45 20.83
N ASP A 209 -33.51 9.68 20.34
CA ASP A 209 -34.20 10.78 21.01
C ASP A 209 -35.67 10.42 20.92
N THR A 210 -36.19 9.96 22.06
CA THR A 210 -37.61 9.90 22.36
C THR A 210 -38.19 11.26 22.00
N ALA A 211 -38.87 11.31 20.85
CA ALA A 211 -39.80 12.37 20.54
C ALA A 211 -40.74 12.51 21.74
N GLY A 212 -40.66 13.66 22.41
CA GLY A 212 -41.58 13.99 23.48
C GLY A 212 -43.00 13.91 22.93
N THR A 213 -43.74 12.90 23.36
CA THR A 213 -45.18 12.80 23.15
C THR A 213 -45.83 13.93 23.94
N ALA A 214 -46.08 15.06 23.30
CA ALA A 214 -47.01 16.05 23.83
C ALA A 214 -48.41 15.41 23.88
N PRO A 215 -49.12 15.44 25.03
CA PRO A 215 -50.47 14.89 25.09
C PRO A 215 -51.41 15.78 24.26
N ALA A 216 -52.22 15.15 23.41
CA ALA A 216 -53.36 15.78 22.77
C ALA A 216 -54.38 16.17 23.85
N GLU A 217 -54.54 17.46 24.10
CA GLU A 217 -55.60 17.99 24.94
C GLU A 217 -56.87 18.08 24.08
N ASN A 218 -57.85 17.27 24.46
CA ASN A 218 -59.13 17.06 23.79
C ASN A 218 -60.08 18.21 24.17
N GLU A 219 -60.62 18.92 23.20
CA GLU A 219 -61.76 19.81 23.44
C GLU A 219 -63.04 18.99 23.71
N GLY A 220 -63.76 19.34 24.78
CA GLY A 220 -65.22 19.16 24.87
C GLY A 220 -65.76 18.39 26.09
N SER A 221 -66.39 19.10 27.03
CA SER A 221 -67.77 18.87 27.54
C SER A 221 -67.96 19.38 28.98
N ALA A 222 -68.57 20.56 29.14
CA ALA A 222 -69.68 20.88 30.05
C ALA A 222 -70.08 22.36 29.90
#